data_AF-A0A1F2WNC2-F1
#
_entry.id   AF-A0A1F2WNC2-F1
#
_cell.length_a   1.000
_cell.length_b   1.000
_cell.length_c   1.000
_cell.angle_alpha   90.00
_cell.angle_beta   90.00
_cell.angle_gamma   90.00
#
_symmetry.space_group_name_H-M   'P 1'
#
loop_
_entity.id
_entity.type
_entity.pdbx_description
1 polymer ?
#
loop_
_entity_poly.entity_id
_entity_poly.type
_entity_poly.pdbx_seq_one_letter_code
_entity_poly.pdbx_strand_id
1 'polypeptide(L)'
;MGRLGVSPSDLGAVFISHLHLDHVGGRDCQSGRTFALSGQPVDLDDIPAYVPAPMTHPSARVEVLSEPRKLAEGVASSGALMRAIWLMGPALEHALLVNIADKGLVIIVGCGHPSMAHMVERAAAVTGVPLYGVVGGLHFPVTASRVGKGRQTIIGNGKLPWRRITRREAREAASRLAGLGLTSVALSGHDSCDWTLNMFRDALGDRFRMVRAGDEIVIS
;
A
#
# COMPACT_ATOMS: atom_id res chain seq x y z
N MET A 1 10.54 -15.30 0.22
CA MET A 1 9.69 -15.96 1.24
C MET A 1 10.49 -16.91 2.13
N GLY A 2 11.35 -17.78 1.59
CA GLY A 2 12.14 -18.73 2.40
C GLY A 2 12.98 -18.14 3.55
N ARG A 3 13.53 -16.91 3.42
CA ARG A 3 14.22 -16.21 4.53
C ARG A 3 13.30 -15.85 5.70
N LEU A 4 11.99 -15.80 5.48
CA LEU A 4 10.97 -15.52 6.48
C LEU A 4 10.33 -16.81 7.03
N GLY A 5 10.77 -17.99 6.57
CA GLY A 5 10.15 -19.26 6.94
C GLY A 5 8.74 -19.46 6.37
N VAL A 6 8.33 -18.66 5.37
CA VAL A 6 7.01 -18.75 4.73
C VAL A 6 7.15 -19.38 3.35
N SER A 7 6.21 -20.25 3.00
CA SER A 7 6.04 -20.91 1.71
C SER A 7 4.78 -20.40 0.99
N PRO A 8 4.68 -20.54 -0.34
CA PRO A 8 3.46 -20.20 -1.08
C PRO A 8 2.21 -20.95 -0.58
N SER A 9 2.38 -22.21 -0.15
CA SER A 9 1.31 -23.04 0.42
C SER A 9 0.78 -22.54 1.76
N ASP A 10 1.48 -21.64 2.43
CA ASP A 10 0.99 -21.02 3.68
C ASP A 10 0.03 -19.85 3.42
N LEU A 11 -0.12 -19.43 2.15
CA LEU A 11 -0.96 -18.29 1.80
C LEU A 11 -2.41 -18.74 1.58
N GLY A 12 -3.35 -18.12 2.29
CA GLY A 12 -4.79 -18.30 2.03
C GLY A 12 -5.33 -17.40 0.90
N ALA A 13 -4.62 -16.34 0.55
CA ALA A 13 -4.99 -15.40 -0.50
C ALA A 13 -3.80 -14.51 -0.91
N VAL A 14 -3.89 -13.90 -2.09
CA VAL A 14 -3.01 -12.81 -2.53
C VAL A 14 -3.82 -11.52 -2.68
N PHE A 15 -3.28 -10.41 -2.20
CA PHE A 15 -3.86 -9.09 -2.40
C PHE A 15 -2.83 -8.18 -3.08
N ILE A 16 -3.11 -7.75 -4.31
CA ILE A 16 -2.25 -6.84 -5.06
C ILE A 16 -2.82 -5.43 -4.92
N SER A 17 -2.06 -4.48 -4.37
CA SER A 17 -2.56 -3.12 -4.13
C SER A 17 -2.79 -2.32 -5.41
N HIS A 18 -1.91 -2.46 -6.42
CA HIS A 18 -1.97 -1.79 -7.72
C HIS A 18 -1.01 -2.43 -8.73
N LEU A 19 -1.22 -2.16 -10.03
CA LEU A 19 -0.43 -2.71 -11.13
C LEU A 19 0.85 -1.88 -11.38
N HIS A 20 1.83 -1.97 -10.49
CA HIS A 20 3.19 -1.45 -10.73
C HIS A 20 4.25 -2.52 -10.49
N LEU A 21 5.38 -2.41 -11.19
CA LEU A 21 6.47 -3.39 -11.23
C LEU A 21 6.97 -3.84 -9.86
N ASP A 22 6.99 -2.93 -8.88
CA ASP A 22 7.40 -3.16 -7.51
C ASP A 22 6.34 -3.85 -6.64
N HIS A 23 5.10 -3.88 -7.10
CA HIS A 23 3.96 -4.53 -6.45
C HIS A 23 3.53 -5.84 -7.13
N VAL A 24 3.97 -6.09 -8.37
CA VAL A 24 3.59 -7.29 -9.14
C VAL A 24 4.77 -8.22 -9.47
N GLY A 25 5.97 -7.94 -8.95
CA GLY A 25 7.13 -8.82 -9.14
C GLY A 25 7.95 -8.56 -10.39
N GLY A 26 7.82 -7.39 -11.03
CA GLY A 26 8.71 -6.92 -12.07
C GLY A 26 8.02 -6.27 -13.26
N ARG A 27 8.84 -5.78 -14.20
CA ARG A 27 8.35 -5.10 -15.41
C ARG A 27 7.58 -6.02 -16.34
N ASP A 28 8.04 -7.26 -16.49
CA ASP A 28 7.39 -8.23 -17.36
C ASP A 28 5.99 -8.58 -16.83
N CYS A 29 5.86 -8.71 -15.51
CA CYS A 29 4.57 -8.88 -14.84
C CYS A 29 3.66 -7.66 -15.03
N GLN A 30 4.19 -6.44 -14.87
CA GLN A 30 3.42 -5.21 -15.10
C GLN A 30 2.89 -5.14 -16.54
N SER A 31 3.76 -5.37 -17.53
CA SER A 31 3.39 -5.34 -18.96
C SER A 31 2.43 -6.47 -19.33
N GLY A 32 2.67 -7.67 -18.81
CA GLY A 32 1.82 -8.85 -19.01
C GLY A 32 0.53 -8.84 -18.20
N ARG A 33 0.32 -7.82 -17.35
CA ARG A 33 -0.82 -7.71 -16.42
C ARG A 33 -0.99 -8.97 -15.57
N THR A 34 0.13 -9.50 -15.10
CA THR A 34 0.20 -10.65 -14.20
C THR A 34 1.02 -10.28 -12.97
N PHE A 35 1.24 -11.24 -12.08
CA PHE A 35 2.05 -11.03 -10.87
C PHE A 35 2.88 -12.26 -10.54
N ALA A 36 3.96 -12.03 -9.80
CA ALA A 36 4.89 -13.06 -9.34
C ALA A 36 5.36 -12.73 -7.92
N LEU A 37 5.52 -13.75 -7.07
CA LEU A 37 6.04 -13.56 -5.72
C LEU A 37 7.57 -13.58 -5.75
N SER A 38 8.21 -12.52 -5.23
CA SER A 38 9.67 -12.34 -5.29
C SER A 38 10.23 -12.35 -6.73
N GLY A 39 9.40 -12.02 -7.73
CA GLY A 39 9.78 -11.97 -9.15
C GLY A 39 10.08 -13.33 -9.79
N GLN A 40 9.57 -14.42 -9.22
CA GLN A 40 9.66 -15.76 -9.80
C GLN A 40 8.26 -16.34 -9.98
N PRO A 41 8.01 -17.15 -11.03
CA PRO A 41 6.78 -17.91 -11.16
C PRO A 41 6.53 -18.72 -9.89
N VAL A 42 5.29 -18.72 -9.44
CA VAL A 42 4.88 -19.42 -8.22
C VAL A 42 3.57 -20.11 -8.47
N ASP A 43 3.46 -21.35 -8.01
CA ASP A 43 2.18 -22.03 -7.99
C ASP A 43 1.39 -21.59 -6.76
N LEU A 44 0.14 -21.17 -6.96
CA LEU A 44 -0.74 -20.62 -5.94
C LEU A 44 -1.97 -21.50 -5.71
N ASP A 45 -2.03 -22.70 -6.31
CA ASP A 45 -3.01 -23.75 -5.96
C ASP A 45 -4.46 -23.26 -5.83
N ASP A 46 -4.92 -22.47 -6.82
CA ASP A 46 -6.26 -21.89 -6.91
C ASP A 46 -6.70 -21.00 -5.72
N ILE A 47 -5.75 -20.50 -4.91
CA ILE A 47 -6.10 -19.50 -3.88
C ILE A 47 -6.61 -18.21 -4.54
N PRO A 48 -7.50 -17.45 -3.87
CA PRO A 48 -8.00 -16.20 -4.41
C PRO A 48 -6.90 -15.14 -4.51
N ALA A 49 -6.87 -14.41 -5.62
CA ALA A 49 -6.00 -13.28 -5.85
C ALA A 49 -6.83 -12.02 -6.16
N TYR A 50 -6.85 -11.08 -5.23
CA TYR A 50 -7.61 -9.85 -5.30
C TYR A 50 -6.78 -8.73 -5.95
N VAL A 51 -7.27 -8.21 -7.08
CA VAL A 51 -6.54 -7.23 -7.90
C VAL A 51 -7.42 -6.01 -8.20
N PRO A 52 -6.86 -4.79 -8.35
CA PRO A 52 -7.65 -3.57 -8.54
C PRO A 52 -7.93 -3.27 -10.02
N ALA A 53 -7.35 -4.04 -10.94
CA ALA A 53 -7.47 -3.88 -12.38
C ALA A 53 -7.46 -5.25 -13.06
N PRO A 54 -7.95 -5.38 -14.32
CA PRO A 54 -7.92 -6.64 -15.05
C PRO A 54 -6.50 -7.23 -15.11
N MET A 55 -6.29 -8.39 -14.50
CA MET A 55 -5.02 -9.11 -14.45
C MET A 55 -5.27 -10.61 -14.59
N THR A 56 -4.21 -11.38 -14.85
CA THR A 56 -4.26 -12.85 -14.92
C THR A 56 -3.14 -13.48 -14.10
N HIS A 57 -3.30 -14.75 -13.73
CA HIS A 57 -2.26 -15.56 -13.12
C HIS A 57 -2.42 -17.01 -13.59
N PRO A 58 -1.34 -17.78 -13.80
CA PRO A 58 -1.45 -19.15 -14.31
C PRO A 58 -2.22 -20.12 -13.41
N SER A 59 -2.16 -19.94 -12.09
CA SER A 59 -2.70 -20.91 -11.12
C SER A 59 -3.51 -20.31 -9.97
N ALA A 60 -3.74 -18.98 -9.95
CA ALA A 60 -4.56 -18.36 -8.90
C ALA A 60 -5.93 -17.99 -9.45
N ARG A 61 -6.95 -18.01 -8.59
CA ARG A 61 -8.29 -17.53 -8.93
C ARG A 61 -8.32 -16.01 -8.82
N VAL A 62 -8.13 -15.34 -9.96
CA VAL A 62 -8.05 -13.86 -9.99
C VAL A 62 -9.44 -13.22 -9.92
N GLU A 63 -9.62 -12.33 -8.95
CA GLU A 63 -10.84 -11.54 -8.74
C GLU A 63 -10.53 -10.04 -8.84
N VAL A 64 -11.14 -9.36 -9.81
CA VAL A 64 -10.98 -7.92 -10.00
C VAL A 64 -11.93 -7.15 -9.09
N LEU A 65 -11.39 -6.31 -8.22
CA LEU A 65 -12.12 -5.53 -7.22
C LEU A 65 -12.23 -4.05 -7.63
N SER A 66 -13.16 -3.74 -8.53
CA SER A 66 -13.46 -2.35 -8.89
C SER A 66 -14.17 -1.60 -7.76
N GLU A 67 -15.05 -2.29 -7.04
CA GLU A 67 -15.87 -1.72 -5.96
C GLU A 67 -15.50 -2.33 -4.59
N PRO A 68 -15.90 -1.70 -3.47
CA PRO A 68 -15.66 -2.24 -2.14
C PRO A 68 -16.27 -3.63 -1.99
N ARG A 69 -15.54 -4.53 -1.34
CA ARG A 69 -15.97 -5.92 -1.18
C ARG A 69 -15.46 -6.50 0.14
N LYS A 70 -16.32 -7.20 0.87
CA LYS A 70 -15.92 -8.05 2.00
C LYS A 70 -15.21 -9.29 1.45
N LEU A 71 -14.00 -9.55 1.93
CA LEU A 71 -13.15 -10.68 1.49
C LEU A 71 -13.19 -11.83 2.49
N ALA A 72 -13.23 -11.50 3.79
CA ALA A 72 -13.38 -12.44 4.88
C ALA A 72 -14.01 -11.73 6.10
N GLU A 73 -14.19 -12.44 7.21
CA GLU A 73 -14.63 -11.81 8.45
C GLU A 73 -13.60 -10.79 8.92
N GLY A 74 -14.05 -9.57 9.21
CA GLY A 74 -13.16 -8.44 9.52
C GLY A 74 -12.25 -7.96 8.38
N VAL A 75 -12.31 -8.51 7.16
CA VAL A 75 -11.39 -8.14 6.05
C VAL A 75 -12.18 -7.69 4.83
N ALA A 76 -11.84 -6.52 4.28
CA ALA A 76 -12.46 -5.96 3.09
C ALA A 76 -11.46 -5.26 2.18
N SER A 77 -11.80 -5.08 0.90
CA SER A 77 -11.15 -4.12 0.01
C SER A 77 -11.89 -2.78 0.03
N SER A 78 -11.14 -1.68 -0.05
CA SER A 78 -11.70 -0.34 -0.28
C SER A 78 -12.37 -0.16 -1.65
N GLY A 79 -12.18 -1.12 -2.57
CA GLY A 79 -12.42 -0.93 -4.00
C GLY A 79 -11.36 -0.05 -4.64
N ALA A 80 -11.23 -0.15 -5.96
CA ALA A 80 -10.22 0.55 -6.73
C ALA A 80 -10.53 2.05 -6.82
N LEU A 81 -9.57 2.87 -6.43
CA LEU A 81 -9.56 4.31 -6.65
C LEU A 81 -8.60 4.65 -7.80
N MET A 82 -9.07 5.44 -8.74
CA MET A 82 -8.25 5.91 -9.85
C MET A 82 -7.49 7.17 -9.47
N ARG A 83 -6.18 7.16 -9.72
CA ARG A 83 -5.34 8.35 -9.73
C ARG A 83 -4.63 8.45 -11.07
N ALA A 84 -4.76 9.59 -11.75
CA ALA A 84 -3.90 9.87 -12.90
C ALA A 84 -2.47 10.14 -12.40
N ILE A 85 -1.53 9.29 -12.81
CA ILE A 85 -0.11 9.50 -12.58
C ILE A 85 0.48 10.10 -13.86
N TRP A 86 0.93 11.35 -13.75
CA TRP A 86 1.48 12.05 -14.91
C TRP A 86 2.63 11.25 -15.55
N LEU A 87 2.64 11.14 -16.88
CA LEU A 87 3.52 10.30 -17.71
C LEU A 87 3.34 8.77 -17.59
N MET A 88 2.55 8.28 -16.63
CA MET A 88 2.32 6.84 -16.42
C MET A 88 0.86 6.41 -16.70
N GLY A 89 -0.05 7.37 -16.83
CA GLY A 89 -1.46 7.11 -17.10
C GLY A 89 -2.27 6.85 -15.83
N PRO A 90 -3.49 6.31 -15.94
CA PRO A 90 -4.32 6.00 -14.78
C PRO A 90 -3.73 4.82 -13.98
N ALA A 91 -3.57 5.02 -12.68
CA ALA A 91 -3.28 3.96 -11.72
C ALA A 91 -4.54 3.67 -10.89
N LEU A 92 -4.93 2.41 -10.85
CA LEU A 92 -5.99 1.91 -9.97
C LEU A 92 -5.32 1.32 -8.72
N GLU A 93 -5.71 1.82 -7.55
CA GLU A 93 -5.21 1.35 -6.28
C GLU A 93 -6.34 1.12 -5.29
N HIS A 94 -6.29 0.01 -4.58
CA HIS A 94 -7.15 -0.28 -3.44
C HIS A 94 -6.32 -0.59 -2.19
N ALA A 95 -6.93 -0.39 -1.02
CA ALA A 95 -6.35 -0.78 0.26
C ALA A 95 -7.07 -1.99 0.83
N LEU A 96 -6.31 -2.78 1.59
CA LEU A 96 -6.85 -3.82 2.42
C LEU A 96 -7.29 -3.19 3.75
N LEU A 97 -8.53 -3.44 4.12
CA LEU A 97 -9.20 -2.92 5.30
C LEU A 97 -9.36 -4.08 6.27
N VAL A 98 -8.78 -3.96 7.47
CA VAL A 98 -8.83 -5.00 8.50
C VAL A 98 -9.45 -4.42 9.76
N ASN A 99 -10.68 -4.82 10.06
CA ASN A 99 -11.37 -4.46 11.29
C ASN A 99 -10.94 -5.41 12.42
N ILE A 100 -10.21 -4.87 13.39
CA ILE A 100 -9.74 -5.62 14.55
C ILE A 100 -10.76 -5.48 15.68
N ALA A 101 -11.20 -6.63 16.22
CA ALA A 101 -12.13 -6.69 17.33
C ALA A 101 -11.69 -5.75 18.47
N ASP A 102 -12.65 -4.97 18.97
CA ASP A 102 -12.51 -4.02 20.08
C ASP A 102 -11.47 -2.88 19.88
N LYS A 103 -10.92 -2.72 18.66
CA LYS A 103 -9.92 -1.68 18.35
C LYS A 103 -10.36 -0.77 17.21
N GLY A 104 -10.90 -1.35 16.14
CA GLY A 104 -11.31 -0.63 14.94
C GLY A 104 -10.42 -0.95 13.74
N LEU A 105 -10.39 -0.03 12.78
CA LEU A 105 -9.90 -0.30 11.44
C LEU A 105 -8.39 -0.09 11.30
N VAL A 106 -7.69 -1.07 10.76
CA VAL A 106 -6.35 -0.93 10.23
C VAL A 106 -6.43 -0.89 8.70
N ILE A 107 -5.92 0.18 8.09
CA ILE A 107 -5.81 0.30 6.64
C ILE A 107 -4.38 -0.07 6.20
N ILE A 108 -4.28 -1.00 5.25
CA ILE A 108 -3.01 -1.40 4.64
C ILE A 108 -2.97 -0.88 3.20
N VAL A 109 -2.00 -0.03 2.92
CA VAL A 109 -1.86 0.71 1.66
C VAL A 109 -0.58 0.29 0.92
N GLY A 110 -0.63 0.26 -0.41
CA GLY A 110 0.54 0.04 -1.25
C GLY A 110 1.44 1.28 -1.30
N CYS A 111 1.30 2.07 -2.37
CA CYS A 111 2.00 3.35 -2.56
C CYS A 111 1.14 4.54 -2.11
N GLY A 112 -0.19 4.40 -2.07
CA GLY A 112 -1.09 5.47 -1.65
C GLY A 112 -1.22 6.60 -2.68
N HIS A 113 -1.21 6.29 -3.97
CA HIS A 113 -1.35 7.30 -5.04
C HIS A 113 -2.62 8.17 -4.93
N PRO A 114 -3.79 7.66 -4.49
CA PRO A 114 -4.97 8.48 -4.24
C PRO A 114 -4.80 9.51 -3.12
N SER A 115 -3.69 9.49 -2.38
CA SER A 115 -3.38 10.19 -1.12
C SER A 115 -4.03 9.57 0.11
N MET A 116 -3.35 9.67 1.24
CA MET A 116 -3.85 9.14 2.52
C MET A 116 -5.20 9.70 2.93
N ALA A 117 -5.46 11.00 2.71
CA ALA A 117 -6.74 11.60 3.08
C ALA A 117 -7.90 10.90 2.37
N HIS A 118 -7.82 10.72 1.05
CA HIS A 118 -8.86 10.02 0.29
C HIS A 118 -8.94 8.53 0.65
N MET A 119 -7.83 7.87 0.95
CA MET A 119 -7.85 6.46 1.37
C MET A 119 -8.55 6.29 2.72
N VAL A 120 -8.32 7.20 3.67
CA VAL A 120 -8.99 7.23 4.97
C VAL A 120 -10.48 7.54 4.83
N GLU A 121 -10.83 8.55 4.04
CA GLU A 121 -12.24 8.89 3.75
C GLU A 121 -12.97 7.72 3.08
N ARG A 122 -12.32 7.05 2.13
CA ARG A 122 -12.87 5.85 1.47
C ARG A 122 -13.05 4.71 2.46
N ALA A 123 -12.08 4.44 3.31
CA ALA A 123 -12.16 3.40 4.31
C ALA A 123 -13.30 3.64 5.31
N ALA A 124 -13.47 4.88 5.75
CA ALA A 124 -14.59 5.30 6.61
C ALA A 124 -15.94 5.11 5.90
N ALA A 125 -16.05 5.52 4.63
CA ALA A 125 -17.27 5.36 3.84
C ALA A 125 -17.64 3.89 3.58
N VAL A 126 -16.65 3.02 3.41
CA VAL A 126 -16.86 1.58 3.14
C VAL A 126 -17.26 0.81 4.39
N THR A 127 -16.68 1.14 5.54
CA THR A 127 -16.78 0.31 6.75
C THR A 127 -17.62 0.93 7.86
N GLY A 128 -17.68 2.26 7.94
CA GLY A 128 -18.24 2.98 9.10
C GLY A 128 -17.44 2.78 10.39
N VAL A 129 -16.26 2.15 10.35
CA VAL A 129 -15.45 1.81 11.52
C VAL A 129 -14.41 2.91 11.78
N PRO A 130 -14.22 3.36 13.03
CA PRO A 130 -13.16 4.29 13.39
C PRO A 130 -11.77 3.76 13.02
N LEU A 131 -10.92 4.64 12.50
CA LEU A 131 -9.57 4.28 12.11
C LEU A 131 -8.66 4.12 13.35
N TYR A 132 -8.11 2.92 13.53
CA TYR A 132 -7.17 2.58 14.59
C TYR A 132 -5.72 2.76 14.15
N GLY A 133 -5.41 2.37 12.91
CA GLY A 133 -4.04 2.43 12.42
C GLY A 133 -3.87 2.35 10.91
N VAL A 134 -2.63 2.63 10.48
CA VAL A 134 -2.22 2.67 9.08
C VAL A 134 -0.94 1.86 8.91
N VAL A 135 -0.88 1.02 7.88
CA VAL A 135 0.33 0.29 7.46
C VAL A 135 0.58 0.54 5.98
N GLY A 136 1.79 0.88 5.57
CA GLY A 136 2.12 0.94 4.13
C GLY A 136 3.09 2.04 3.71
N GLY A 137 3.16 2.26 2.39
CA GLY A 137 3.88 3.39 1.77
C GLY A 137 3.00 4.63 1.68
N LEU A 138 3.61 5.80 1.92
CA LEU A 138 2.94 7.11 1.82
C LEU A 138 3.46 7.97 0.66
N HIS A 139 4.39 7.44 -0.13
CA HIS A 139 4.98 8.09 -1.31
C HIS A 139 5.64 9.45 -1.04
N PHE A 140 6.52 9.55 -0.04
CA PHE A 140 7.26 10.79 0.25
C PHE A 140 8.78 10.65 0.08
N PRO A 141 9.30 10.47 -1.15
CA PRO A 141 10.73 10.41 -1.44
C PRO A 141 11.35 11.82 -1.54
N VAL A 142 11.23 12.67 -0.52
CA VAL A 142 11.55 14.11 -0.63
C VAL A 142 13.04 14.46 -0.72
N THR A 143 13.93 13.54 -0.34
CA THR A 143 15.40 13.76 -0.41
C THR A 143 16.11 12.74 -1.29
N ALA A 144 15.58 11.52 -1.36
CA ALA A 144 16.11 10.43 -2.15
C ALA A 144 14.98 9.46 -2.48
N SER A 145 15.20 8.59 -3.46
CA SER A 145 14.25 7.54 -3.84
C SER A 145 14.98 6.22 -3.97
N ARG A 146 14.42 5.17 -3.36
CA ARG A 146 14.93 3.79 -3.46
C ARG A 146 14.44 3.09 -4.72
N VAL A 147 13.34 3.58 -5.30
CA VAL A 147 12.73 3.04 -6.51
C VAL A 147 13.01 3.97 -7.70
N GLY A 148 12.95 3.45 -8.92
CA GLY A 148 12.97 4.27 -10.14
C GLY A 148 14.28 5.04 -10.38
N LYS A 149 15.44 4.52 -9.96
CA LYS A 149 16.76 5.15 -10.13
C LYS A 149 16.82 6.60 -9.58
N GLY A 150 16.15 6.89 -8.47
CA GLY A 150 16.19 8.22 -7.85
C GLY A 150 15.15 9.21 -8.37
N ARG A 151 14.31 8.85 -9.35
CA ARG A 151 13.40 9.79 -10.04
C ARG A 151 11.98 9.90 -9.45
N GLN A 152 11.64 9.17 -8.37
CA GLN A 152 10.28 9.26 -7.78
C GLN A 152 9.95 10.65 -7.20
N THR A 153 10.98 11.48 -6.95
CA THR A 153 10.81 12.91 -6.60
C THR A 153 10.06 13.71 -7.67
N ILE A 154 10.03 13.22 -8.92
CA ILE A 154 9.50 13.90 -10.11
C ILE A 154 8.47 13.03 -10.86
N ILE A 155 8.67 11.71 -10.94
CA ILE A 155 7.84 10.76 -11.70
C ILE A 155 7.14 9.82 -10.72
N GLY A 156 5.90 9.41 -10.97
CA GLY A 156 5.21 8.42 -10.13
C GLY A 156 4.36 8.97 -8.98
N ASN A 157 4.53 10.25 -8.61
CA ASN A 157 3.78 10.90 -7.52
C ASN A 157 2.47 11.59 -7.95
N GLY A 158 2.10 11.47 -9.24
CA GLY A 158 0.89 12.09 -9.79
C GLY A 158 0.89 13.62 -9.88
N LYS A 159 2.02 14.28 -9.62
CA LYS A 159 2.20 15.72 -9.86
C LYS A 159 2.73 15.96 -11.27
N LEU A 160 2.55 17.18 -11.73
CA LEU A 160 3.16 17.68 -12.98
C LEU A 160 4.70 17.61 -12.84
N PRO A 161 5.45 17.36 -13.93
CA PRO A 161 6.88 17.04 -13.86
C PRO A 161 7.75 18.23 -13.41
N TRP A 162 7.21 19.45 -13.48
CA TRP A 162 7.86 20.64 -12.93
C TRP A 162 7.54 20.88 -11.44
N ARG A 163 6.70 20.04 -10.82
CA ARG A 163 6.38 20.08 -9.40
C ARG A 163 6.97 18.86 -8.70
N ARG A 164 7.79 19.11 -7.68
CA ARG A 164 8.33 18.05 -6.83
C ARG A 164 7.46 17.85 -5.60
N ILE A 165 7.57 16.69 -4.97
CA ILE A 165 7.11 16.51 -3.60
C ILE A 165 8.06 17.29 -2.69
N THR A 166 7.49 18.09 -1.80
CA THR A 166 8.24 18.96 -0.90
C THR A 166 8.26 18.42 0.53
N ARG A 167 9.28 18.84 1.29
CA ARG A 167 9.33 18.60 2.75
C ARG A 167 8.13 19.20 3.48
N ARG A 168 7.55 20.29 2.95
CA ARG A 168 6.34 20.91 3.51
C ARG A 168 5.14 19.96 3.43
N GLU A 169 4.91 19.36 2.27
CA GLU A 169 3.83 18.39 2.07
C GLU A 169 4.00 17.15 2.97
N ALA A 170 5.23 16.66 3.13
CA ALA A 170 5.50 15.56 4.07
C ALA A 170 5.13 15.93 5.51
N ARG A 171 5.47 17.15 5.97
CA ARG A 171 5.08 17.64 7.30
C ARG A 171 3.57 17.81 7.43
N GLU A 172 2.90 18.38 6.42
CA GLU A 172 1.44 18.51 6.42
C GLU A 172 0.75 17.14 6.51
N ALA A 173 1.28 16.12 5.83
CA ALA A 173 0.77 14.77 5.92
C ALA A 173 0.99 14.16 7.32
N ALA A 174 2.16 14.37 7.93
CA ALA A 174 2.43 13.94 9.29
C ALA A 174 1.49 14.61 10.31
N SER A 175 1.28 15.91 10.20
CA SER A 175 0.33 16.65 11.05
C SER A 175 -1.10 16.15 10.89
N ARG A 176 -1.54 15.85 9.66
CA ARG A 176 -2.86 15.25 9.42
C ARG A 176 -2.98 13.89 10.08
N LEU A 177 -2.01 13.00 9.90
CA LEU A 177 -2.02 11.68 10.52
C LEU A 177 -1.98 11.75 12.05
N ALA A 178 -1.20 12.68 12.61
CA ALA A 178 -1.18 12.92 14.05
C ALA A 178 -2.54 13.38 14.59
N GLY A 179 -3.26 14.23 13.82
CA GLY A 179 -4.59 14.74 14.17
C GLY A 179 -5.73 13.73 14.02
N LEU A 180 -5.52 12.60 13.34
CA LEU A 180 -6.52 11.52 13.22
C LEU A 180 -6.66 10.66 14.48
N GLY A 181 -5.87 10.91 15.52
CA GLY A 181 -5.96 10.16 16.78
C GLY A 181 -5.58 8.68 16.65
N LEU A 182 -4.81 8.31 15.62
CA LEU A 182 -4.38 6.94 15.37
C LEU A 182 -3.56 6.41 16.54
N THR A 183 -3.72 5.13 16.85
CA THR A 183 -2.93 4.42 17.87
C THR A 183 -1.67 3.82 17.28
N SER A 184 -1.71 3.35 16.03
CA SER A 184 -0.59 2.69 15.37
C SER A 184 -0.38 3.17 13.93
N VAL A 185 0.86 3.55 13.59
CA VAL A 185 1.25 3.95 12.24
C VAL A 185 2.55 3.24 11.87
N ALA A 186 2.49 2.30 10.94
CA ALA A 186 3.64 1.56 10.45
C ALA A 186 3.96 1.95 8.99
N LEU A 187 5.04 2.71 8.79
CA LEU A 187 5.39 3.21 7.45
C LEU A 187 6.55 2.44 6.83
N SER A 188 6.41 2.15 5.54
CA SER A 188 7.44 1.49 4.73
C SER A 188 8.44 2.49 4.15
N GLY A 189 9.70 2.09 4.11
CA GLY A 189 10.74 2.81 3.37
C GLY A 189 10.74 2.56 1.87
N HIS A 190 9.80 1.75 1.36
CA HIS A 190 9.69 1.40 -0.05
C HIS A 190 9.65 2.63 -0.98
N ASP A 191 8.73 3.56 -0.72
CA ASP A 191 8.47 4.76 -1.54
C ASP A 191 8.78 6.07 -0.79
N SER A 192 9.40 5.95 0.39
CA SER A 192 9.66 7.07 1.30
C SER A 192 11.13 7.08 1.72
N CYS A 193 11.72 8.28 1.79
CA CYS A 193 13.14 8.45 2.14
C CYS A 193 13.37 8.47 3.65
N ASP A 194 14.61 8.25 4.10
CA ASP A 194 14.95 8.19 5.53
C ASP A 194 14.65 9.49 6.27
N TRP A 195 14.87 10.64 5.60
CA TRP A 195 14.48 11.92 6.16
C TRP A 195 12.98 11.95 6.49
N THR A 196 12.15 11.42 5.59
CA THR A 196 10.70 11.38 5.83
C THR A 196 10.36 10.44 6.97
N LEU A 197 10.91 9.22 6.97
CA LEU A 197 10.62 8.24 8.01
C LEU A 197 11.02 8.73 9.41
N ASN A 198 12.18 9.39 9.52
CA ASN A 198 12.61 10.00 10.78
C ASN A 198 11.70 11.16 11.19
N MET A 199 11.30 12.02 10.24
CA MET A 199 10.35 13.10 10.53
C MET A 199 8.99 12.58 11.01
N PHE A 200 8.49 11.48 10.42
CA PHE A 200 7.26 10.83 10.89
C PHE A 200 7.42 10.21 12.28
N ARG A 201 8.58 9.58 12.55
CA ARG A 201 8.92 9.08 13.89
C ARG A 201 8.86 10.18 14.94
N ASP A 202 9.50 11.32 14.66
CA ASP A 202 9.53 12.45 15.59
C ASP A 202 8.12 13.03 15.83
N ALA A 203 7.28 13.09 14.80
CA ALA A 203 5.93 13.64 14.88
C ALA A 203 4.91 12.71 15.58
N LEU A 204 5.08 11.39 15.46
CA LEU A 204 4.12 10.40 15.95
C LEU A 204 4.55 9.71 17.24
N GLY A 205 5.85 9.80 17.60
CA GLY A 205 6.42 9.21 18.81
C GLY A 205 6.23 7.69 18.85
N ASP A 206 5.79 7.18 19.99
CA ASP A 206 5.64 5.75 20.27
C ASP A 206 4.61 5.04 19.36
N ARG A 207 3.76 5.82 18.68
CA ARG A 207 2.77 5.31 17.73
C ARG A 207 3.39 4.90 16.39
N PHE A 208 4.59 5.39 16.10
CA PHE A 208 5.29 5.12 14.84
C PHE A 208 6.11 3.85 14.89
N ARG A 209 5.99 3.04 13.84
CA ARG A 209 6.88 1.92 13.56
C ARG A 209 7.34 1.99 12.11
N MET A 210 8.55 1.52 11.85
CA MET A 210 9.04 1.38 10.49
C MET A 210 8.81 -0.06 10.04
N VAL A 211 8.18 -0.26 8.89
CA VAL A 211 7.99 -1.59 8.30
C VAL A 211 9.34 -2.10 7.80
N ARG A 212 9.75 -3.28 8.25
CA ARG A 212 10.94 -3.99 7.77
C ARG A 212 10.57 -5.42 7.40
N ALA A 213 11.23 -5.96 6.38
CA ALA A 213 11.00 -7.33 5.98
C ALA A 213 11.42 -8.29 7.10
N GLY A 214 10.48 -9.12 7.55
CA GLY A 214 10.68 -10.09 8.62
C GLY A 214 10.37 -9.60 10.03
N ASP A 215 10.09 -8.31 10.21
CA ASP A 215 9.62 -7.79 11.50
C ASP A 215 8.10 -8.01 11.62
N GLU A 216 7.67 -8.56 12.75
CA GLU A 216 6.25 -8.69 13.08
C GLU A 216 5.68 -7.35 13.58
N ILE A 217 4.51 -6.97 13.08
CA ILE A 217 3.79 -5.79 13.54
C ILE A 217 2.56 -6.25 14.33
N VAL A 218 2.70 -6.24 15.66
CA VAL A 218 1.61 -6.60 16.57
C VAL A 218 0.74 -5.38 16.85
N ILE A 219 -0.53 -5.46 16.47
CA ILE A 219 -1.57 -4.47 16.78
C ILE A 219 -2.23 -4.90 18.08
N SER A 220 -1.66 -4.46 19.21
CA SER A 220 -2.19 -4.67 20.56
C SER A 220 -3.26 -3.66 20.94
#